data_AF-A0A7L9S964-F1
#
_entry.id   AF-A0A7L9S964-F1
#
_cell.length_a   1.000
_cell.length_b   1.000
_cell.length_c   1.000
_cell.angle_alpha   90.00
_cell.angle_beta   90.00
_cell.angle_gamma   90.00
#
_symmetry.space_group_name_H-M   'P 1'
#
loop_
_entity.id
_entity.type
_entity.pdbx_description
1 polymer ?
#
loop_
_entity_poly.entity_id
_entity_poly.type
_entity_poly.pdbx_seq_one_letter_code
_entity_poly.pdbx_strand_id
1 'polypeptide(L)'
;MEKHWISAVVVIVGFTFTSYSLEAKTHCQQAKAKHQAIQYKLRQGGKGQSVEKLRARERSAWQKWWQCQQSGAKPASKKATKKRKSAANNHQQRKVSKSKRAAKSQITPPPVFHRNQSLKLRGAFSGAKQQAWLDHYQKPKKCIQPTSMQVFAYCIEHAREQQAIFSQQYDENH
;
A
#
# COMPACT_ATOMS: atom_id res chain seq x y z
N MET A 1 10.08 -58.98 5.03
CA MET A 1 11.12 -57.92 4.97
C MET A 1 10.90 -56.89 3.85
N GLU A 2 9.76 -56.90 3.16
CA GLU A 2 9.52 -56.04 1.98
C GLU A 2 8.86 -54.68 2.28
N LYS A 3 8.42 -54.42 3.51
CA LYS A 3 7.76 -53.15 3.85
C LYS A 3 8.75 -52.02 4.17
N HIS A 4 9.99 -52.34 4.54
CA HIS A 4 10.99 -51.34 4.91
C HIS A 4 11.70 -50.71 3.70
N TRP A 5 11.85 -51.44 2.58
CA TRP A 5 12.50 -50.90 1.39
C TRP A 5 11.61 -49.88 0.65
N ILE A 6 10.28 -50.12 0.63
CA ILE A 6 9.30 -49.20 0.01
C ILE A 6 9.28 -47.86 0.74
N SER A 7 9.31 -47.87 2.08
CA SER A 7 9.37 -46.64 2.88
C SER A 7 10.68 -45.88 2.68
N ALA A 8 11.81 -46.57 2.47
CA ALA A 8 13.09 -45.92 2.19
C ALA A 8 13.11 -45.24 0.82
N VAL A 9 12.54 -45.87 -0.21
CA VAL A 9 12.49 -45.31 -1.58
C VAL A 9 11.58 -44.07 -1.65
N VAL A 10 10.45 -44.06 -0.94
CA VAL A 10 9.53 -42.90 -0.91
C VAL A 10 10.19 -41.68 -0.23
N VAL A 11 10.98 -41.88 0.82
CA VAL A 11 11.69 -40.79 1.51
C VAL A 11 12.80 -40.20 0.62
N ILE A 12 13.50 -41.03 -0.15
CA ILE A 12 14.59 -40.57 -1.03
C ILE A 12 14.06 -39.84 -2.26
N VAL A 13 12.93 -40.28 -2.84
CA VAL A 13 12.28 -39.59 -3.98
C VAL A 13 11.61 -38.28 -3.54
N GLY A 14 11.11 -38.20 -2.31
CA GLY A 14 10.58 -36.96 -1.74
C GLY A 14 11.64 -35.87 -1.52
N PHE A 15 12.88 -36.25 -1.22
CA PHE A 15 13.95 -35.29 -0.90
C PHE A 15 14.61 -34.67 -2.15
N THR A 16 14.53 -35.33 -3.31
CA THR A 16 15.15 -34.82 -4.56
C THR A 16 14.28 -33.81 -5.31
N PHE A 17 12.98 -33.74 -5.03
CA PHE A 17 12.07 -32.83 -5.74
C PHE A 17 12.14 -31.36 -5.25
N THR A 18 12.75 -31.08 -4.10
CA THR A 18 12.79 -29.71 -3.51
C THR A 18 13.99 -28.86 -3.91
N SER A 19 14.95 -29.40 -4.67
CA SER A 19 16.25 -28.74 -4.89
C SER A 19 16.34 -27.88 -6.15
N TYR A 20 15.33 -27.89 -7.02
CA TYR A 20 15.36 -27.14 -8.28
C TYR A 20 14.81 -25.73 -8.10
N SER A 21 15.65 -24.77 -7.66
CA SER A 21 15.57 -23.31 -7.99
C SER A 21 16.52 -22.48 -7.12
N LEU A 22 17.83 -22.73 -7.13
CA LEU A 22 18.77 -21.96 -6.30
C LEU A 22 19.38 -20.75 -7.03
N GLU A 23 19.52 -20.76 -8.35
CA GLU A 23 20.22 -19.69 -9.08
C GLU A 23 19.35 -18.47 -9.44
N ALA A 24 18.04 -18.63 -9.63
CA ALA A 24 17.15 -17.49 -9.88
C ALA A 24 16.81 -16.70 -8.60
N LYS A 25 16.97 -17.33 -7.42
CA LYS A 25 16.65 -16.70 -6.13
C LYS A 25 17.67 -15.62 -5.77
N THR A 26 18.95 -15.78 -6.10
CA THR A 26 20.03 -14.86 -5.70
C THR A 26 19.83 -13.44 -6.27
N HIS A 27 19.46 -13.30 -7.54
CA HIS A 27 19.21 -12.01 -8.17
C HIS A 27 17.99 -11.29 -7.58
N CYS A 28 16.91 -12.01 -7.27
CA CYS A 28 15.76 -11.43 -6.58
C CYS A 28 16.09 -11.04 -5.13
N GLN A 29 16.93 -11.82 -4.43
CA GLN A 29 17.41 -11.45 -3.09
C GLN A 29 18.22 -10.15 -3.12
N GLN A 30 19.04 -9.94 -4.15
CA GLN A 30 19.78 -8.69 -4.32
C GLN A 30 18.85 -7.47 -4.50
N ALA A 31 17.74 -7.63 -5.23
CA ALA A 31 16.72 -6.59 -5.37
C ALA A 31 16.02 -6.29 -4.03
N LYS A 32 15.75 -7.32 -3.23
CA LYS A 32 15.17 -7.20 -1.88
C LYS A 32 16.12 -6.46 -0.92
N ALA A 33 17.40 -6.81 -0.91
CA ALA A 33 18.42 -6.14 -0.09
C ALA A 33 18.52 -4.64 -0.44
N LYS A 34 18.45 -4.29 -1.73
CA LYS A 34 18.42 -2.88 -2.18
C LYS A 34 17.20 -2.13 -1.65
N HIS A 35 16.02 -2.75 -1.62
CA HIS A 35 14.83 -2.16 -1.04
C HIS A 35 15.01 -1.91 0.47
N GLN A 36 15.53 -2.89 1.22
CA GLN A 36 15.79 -2.77 2.66
C GLN A 36 16.81 -1.68 2.99
N ALA A 37 17.87 -1.53 2.19
CA ALA A 37 18.84 -0.45 2.35
C ALA A 37 18.21 0.95 2.16
N ILE A 38 17.23 1.08 1.26
CA ILE A 38 16.47 2.33 1.06
C ILE A 38 15.50 2.57 2.24
N GLN A 39 14.84 1.52 2.72
CA GLN A 39 13.99 1.59 3.92
C GLN A 39 14.76 2.07 5.14
N TYR A 40 15.97 1.55 5.35
CA TYR A 40 16.84 2.00 6.43
C TYR A 40 17.16 3.49 6.33
N LYS A 41 17.49 3.98 5.12
CA LYS A 41 17.72 5.42 4.86
C LYS A 41 16.48 6.28 5.08
N LEU A 42 15.28 5.76 4.79
CA LEU A 42 14.02 6.45 5.06
C LEU A 42 13.73 6.55 6.56
N ARG A 43 14.05 5.50 7.33
CA ARG A 43 13.91 5.50 8.81
C ARG A 43 14.89 6.45 9.49
N GLN A 44 16.07 6.67 8.91
CA GLN A 44 17.05 7.63 9.44
C GLN A 44 16.60 9.10 9.32
N GLY A 45 15.55 9.39 8.53
CA GLY A 45 14.99 10.74 8.41
C GLY A 45 15.85 11.68 7.56
N GLY A 46 15.20 12.53 6.75
CA GLY A 46 15.88 13.50 5.88
C GLY A 46 14.97 14.66 5.50
N LYS A 47 15.53 15.71 4.90
CA LYS A 47 14.78 16.93 4.54
C LYS A 47 14.13 16.82 3.15
N GLY A 48 12.81 17.00 3.09
CA GLY A 48 12.01 17.34 1.90
C GLY A 48 12.37 16.62 0.60
N GLN A 49 12.94 17.34 -0.38
CA GLN A 49 13.23 16.84 -1.74
C GLN A 49 14.13 15.59 -1.78
N SER A 50 14.94 15.36 -0.73
CA SER A 50 15.72 14.12 -0.58
C SER A 50 14.83 12.90 -0.30
N VAL A 51 13.80 13.08 0.54
CA VAL A 51 12.85 12.02 0.92
C VAL A 51 11.98 11.61 -0.26
N GLU A 52 11.50 12.57 -1.07
CA GLU A 52 10.68 12.23 -2.25
C GLU A 52 11.48 11.42 -3.27
N LYS A 53 12.75 11.80 -3.51
CA LYS A 53 13.66 11.03 -4.36
C LYS A 53 13.95 9.64 -3.78
N LEU A 54 14.09 9.52 -2.45
CA LEU A 54 14.25 8.23 -1.76
C LEU A 54 13.00 7.34 -1.91
N ARG A 55 11.79 7.89 -1.75
CA ARG A 55 10.52 7.18 -1.96
C ARG A 55 10.31 6.77 -3.41
N ALA A 56 10.73 7.59 -4.38
CA ALA A 56 10.71 7.20 -5.80
C ALA A 56 11.67 6.02 -6.06
N ARG A 57 12.86 6.03 -5.45
CA ARG A 57 13.82 4.93 -5.53
C ARG A 57 13.30 3.67 -4.85
N GLU A 58 12.68 3.79 -3.68
CA GLU A 58 12.01 2.71 -2.94
C GLU A 58 10.96 2.02 -3.81
N ARG A 59 10.01 2.78 -4.38
CA ARG A 59 8.99 2.25 -5.31
C ARG A 59 9.61 1.52 -6.49
N SER A 60 10.68 2.08 -7.08
CA SER A 60 11.37 1.44 -8.21
C SER A 60 12.08 0.14 -7.82
N ALA A 61 12.61 0.05 -6.59
CA ALA A 61 13.26 -1.14 -6.07
C ALA A 61 12.23 -2.22 -5.72
N TRP A 62 11.12 -1.83 -5.10
CA TRP A 62 9.97 -2.69 -4.83
C TRP A 62 9.42 -3.30 -6.12
N GLN A 63 9.18 -2.47 -7.15
CA GLN A 63 8.65 -2.93 -8.43
C GLN A 63 9.59 -3.93 -9.10
N LYS A 64 10.91 -3.74 -9.04
CA LYS A 64 11.89 -4.69 -9.57
C LYS A 64 11.90 -6.01 -8.80
N TRP A 65 11.80 -5.96 -7.47
CA TRP A 65 11.70 -7.17 -6.66
C TRP A 65 10.40 -7.93 -6.93
N TRP A 66 9.27 -7.21 -6.99
CA TRP A 66 7.96 -7.76 -7.32
C TRP A 66 7.93 -8.39 -8.71
N GLN A 67 8.48 -7.70 -9.71
CA GLN A 67 8.63 -8.25 -11.07
C GLN A 67 9.50 -9.51 -11.07
N CYS A 68 10.62 -9.52 -10.33
CA CYS A 68 11.50 -10.68 -10.22
C CYS A 68 10.79 -11.90 -9.59
N GLN A 69 9.95 -11.65 -8.59
CA GLN A 69 9.15 -12.68 -7.93
C GLN A 69 8.05 -13.22 -8.86
N GLN A 70 7.35 -12.34 -9.58
CA GLN A 70 6.26 -12.71 -10.49
C GLN A 70 6.75 -13.39 -11.77
N SER A 71 7.92 -12.98 -12.29
CA SER A 71 8.41 -13.42 -13.59
C SER A 71 9.24 -14.70 -13.56
N GLY A 72 9.24 -15.45 -12.45
CA GLY A 72 9.86 -16.78 -12.31
C GLY A 72 11.04 -17.02 -13.27
N ALA A 73 12.23 -16.51 -12.91
CA ALA A 73 13.48 -16.85 -13.59
C ALA A 73 13.57 -16.56 -15.11
N LYS A 74 12.93 -15.52 -15.65
CA LYS A 74 13.29 -15.03 -17.01
C LYS A 74 14.28 -13.87 -16.92
N PRO A 75 15.57 -14.06 -17.29
CA PRO A 75 16.48 -12.92 -17.41
C PRO A 75 15.88 -11.96 -18.43
N ALA A 76 15.75 -10.68 -18.05
CA ALA A 76 15.33 -9.65 -18.98
C ALA A 76 16.24 -9.73 -20.20
N SER A 77 15.68 -10.13 -21.35
CA SER A 77 16.39 -10.22 -22.61
C SER A 77 17.17 -8.93 -22.82
N LYS A 78 18.48 -9.07 -23.05
CA LYS A 78 19.44 -7.97 -23.30
C LYS A 78 18.74 -6.90 -24.14
N LYS A 79 18.45 -5.74 -23.55
CA LYS A 79 17.99 -4.59 -24.31
C LYS A 79 19.10 -4.26 -25.30
N ALA A 80 18.85 -4.51 -26.58
CA ALA A 80 19.73 -4.17 -27.66
C ALA A 80 20.17 -2.70 -27.50
N THR A 81 21.47 -2.50 -27.48
CA THR A 81 22.10 -1.18 -27.51
C THR A 81 21.64 -0.46 -28.77
N LYS A 82 20.61 0.38 -28.66
CA LYS A 82 20.20 1.24 -29.76
C LYS A 82 21.26 2.33 -29.89
N LYS A 83 22.25 2.09 -30.75
CA LYS A 83 23.22 3.11 -31.20
C LYS A 83 22.42 4.32 -31.67
N ARG A 84 22.54 5.46 -30.97
CA ARG A 84 22.04 6.75 -31.48
C ARG A 84 22.92 7.10 -32.69
N LYS A 85 22.39 6.90 -33.90
CA LYS A 85 22.95 7.54 -35.10
C LYS A 85 22.72 9.04 -34.94
N SER A 86 23.78 9.82 -34.79
CA SER A 86 23.71 11.27 -34.95
C SER A 86 23.54 11.55 -36.45
N ALA A 87 22.30 11.77 -36.87
CA ALA A 87 22.03 12.38 -38.16
C ALA A 87 22.07 13.90 -37.94
N ALA A 88 23.20 14.49 -38.32
CA ALA A 88 23.25 15.91 -38.64
C ALA A 88 22.39 16.11 -39.90
N ASN A 89 21.32 16.91 -39.82
CA ASN A 89 21.12 18.00 -40.78
C ASN A 89 19.92 18.89 -40.50
N ASN A 90 20.18 20.17 -40.79
CA ASN A 90 19.29 21.24 -41.23
C ASN A 90 18.21 21.80 -40.29
N HIS A 91 18.60 22.94 -39.72
CA HIS A 91 17.82 24.16 -39.59
C HIS A 91 16.56 24.22 -40.45
N GLN A 92 15.40 24.09 -39.82
CA GLN A 92 14.26 24.91 -40.16
C GLN A 92 13.48 25.22 -38.89
N GLN A 93 13.88 26.33 -38.25
CA GLN A 93 13.16 26.88 -37.11
C GLN A 93 11.80 27.39 -37.59
N ARG A 94 10.78 26.54 -37.52
CA ARG A 94 9.39 27.00 -37.47
C ARG A 94 9.21 27.70 -36.12
N LYS A 95 9.05 29.03 -36.15
CA LYS A 95 8.72 29.86 -34.99
C LYS A 95 7.35 29.41 -34.45
N VAL A 96 7.36 28.51 -33.46
CA VAL A 96 6.18 28.24 -32.64
C VAL A 96 5.98 29.48 -31.77
N SER A 97 4.88 30.18 -32.03
CA SER A 97 4.42 31.31 -31.23
C SER A 97 4.42 30.92 -29.74
N LYS A 98 5.17 31.70 -28.96
CA LYS A 98 5.36 31.54 -27.52
C LYS A 98 4.00 31.75 -26.85
N SER A 99 3.24 30.68 -26.65
CA SER A 99 2.05 30.68 -25.81
C SER A 99 2.48 31.18 -24.43
N LYS A 100 1.87 32.28 -23.99
CA LYS A 100 2.10 32.85 -22.66
C LYS A 100 1.82 31.74 -21.65
N ARG A 101 2.87 31.27 -20.97
CA ARG A 101 2.75 30.36 -19.83
C ARG A 101 1.77 30.99 -18.86
N ALA A 102 0.60 30.37 -18.69
CA ALA A 102 -0.26 30.66 -17.55
C ALA A 102 0.61 30.56 -16.29
N ALA A 103 0.60 31.62 -15.49
CA ALA A 103 1.36 31.68 -14.26
C ALA A 103 1.03 30.43 -13.44
N LYS A 104 2.08 29.69 -13.06
CA LYS A 104 1.98 28.49 -12.27
C LYS A 104 1.38 28.90 -10.93
N SER A 105 0.08 28.66 -10.73
CA SER A 105 -0.53 28.87 -9.41
C SER A 105 0.26 28.00 -8.44
N GLN A 106 0.80 28.63 -7.40
CA GLN A 106 1.45 27.91 -6.32
C GLN A 106 0.38 27.04 -5.67
N ILE A 107 0.38 25.75 -6.00
CA ILE A 107 -0.42 24.76 -5.30
C ILE A 107 0.21 24.68 -3.91
N THR A 108 -0.38 25.40 -2.96
CA THR A 108 -0.09 25.24 -1.55
C THR A 108 -0.38 23.78 -1.21
N PRO A 109 0.59 23.04 -0.64
CA PRO A 109 0.30 21.68 -0.16
C PRO A 109 -0.86 21.76 0.83
N PRO A 110 -1.78 20.78 0.83
CA PRO A 110 -2.86 20.75 1.80
C PRO A 110 -2.26 20.83 3.21
N PRO A 111 -2.91 21.57 4.14
CA PRO A 111 -2.39 21.72 5.49
C PRO A 111 -2.19 20.34 6.11
N VAL A 112 -0.95 20.04 6.49
CA VAL A 112 -0.62 18.80 7.17
C VAL A 112 -1.10 18.93 8.61
N PHE A 113 -1.99 18.03 9.03
CA PHE A 113 -2.52 18.02 10.39
C PHE A 113 -1.43 17.58 11.38
N HIS A 114 -0.66 18.53 11.88
CA HIS A 114 0.35 18.33 12.93
C HIS A 114 -0.27 18.56 14.31
N ARG A 115 -1.11 17.63 14.79
CA ARG A 115 -1.61 17.70 16.18
C ARG A 115 -0.79 16.75 17.05
N ASN A 116 0.17 17.30 17.81
CA ASN A 116 0.98 16.56 18.80
C ASN A 116 0.22 16.22 20.10
N GLN A 117 -1.12 16.22 20.05
CA GLN A 117 -1.97 15.92 21.20
C GLN A 117 -2.45 14.47 21.08
N SER A 118 -2.46 13.74 22.20
CA SER A 118 -3.03 12.40 22.22
C SER A 118 -4.51 12.47 21.86
N LEU A 119 -4.89 11.84 20.74
CA LEU A 119 -6.27 11.75 20.32
C LEU A 119 -7.01 10.81 21.29
N LYS A 120 -7.69 11.38 22.29
CA LYS A 120 -8.55 10.61 23.20
C LYS A 120 -9.86 10.31 22.49
N LEU A 121 -9.89 9.21 21.74
CA LEU A 121 -11.11 8.72 21.13
C LEU A 121 -12.03 8.18 22.23
N ARG A 122 -13.11 8.89 22.54
CA ARG A 122 -14.13 8.46 23.50
C ARG A 122 -15.36 7.98 22.74
N GLY A 123 -15.85 6.81 23.10
CA GLY A 123 -17.14 6.30 22.62
C GLY A 123 -18.31 6.99 23.31
N ALA A 124 -19.51 6.70 22.84
CA ALA A 124 -20.77 7.11 23.46
C ALA A 124 -20.93 6.59 24.91
N PHE A 125 -20.45 5.38 25.16
CA PHE A 125 -20.50 4.70 26.45
C PHE A 125 -19.11 4.17 26.81
N SER A 126 -18.96 3.60 28.01
CA SER A 126 -17.74 2.94 28.48
C SER A 126 -18.03 1.56 29.06
N GLY A 127 -17.01 0.70 29.15
CA GLY A 127 -17.10 -0.60 29.81
C GLY A 127 -18.10 -1.56 29.16
N ALA A 128 -18.86 -2.29 30.00
CA ALA A 128 -19.84 -3.28 29.55
C ALA A 128 -20.95 -2.67 28.68
N LYS A 129 -21.44 -1.47 29.05
CA LYS A 129 -22.46 -0.74 28.26
C LYS A 129 -21.96 -0.41 26.85
N GLN A 130 -20.66 -0.14 26.69
CA GLN A 130 -20.07 0.08 25.37
C GLN A 130 -20.04 -1.20 24.54
N GLN A 131 -19.68 -2.33 25.13
CA GLN A 131 -19.67 -3.61 24.42
C GLN A 131 -21.08 -4.01 23.99
N ALA A 132 -22.05 -3.92 24.90
CA ALA A 132 -23.46 -4.18 24.61
C ALA A 132 -24.00 -3.26 23.50
N TRP A 133 -23.59 -1.98 23.48
CA TRP A 133 -23.94 -1.07 22.39
C TRP A 133 -23.37 -1.50 21.04
N LEU A 134 -22.11 -1.98 21.00
CA LEU A 134 -21.49 -2.46 19.76
C LEU A 134 -22.17 -3.72 19.23
N ASP A 135 -22.64 -4.59 20.12
CA ASP A 135 -23.34 -5.82 19.76
C ASP A 135 -24.79 -5.54 19.31
N HIS A 136 -25.44 -4.54 19.93
CA HIS A 136 -26.81 -4.13 19.62
C HIS A 136 -26.92 -3.34 18.31
N TYR A 137 -26.08 -2.32 18.12
CA TYR A 137 -26.23 -1.38 17.00
C TYR A 137 -25.38 -1.76 15.79
N GLN A 138 -26.01 -2.39 14.80
CA GLN A 138 -25.41 -2.63 13.50
C GLN A 138 -25.77 -1.55 12.49
N LYS A 139 -24.77 -0.83 11.99
CA LYS A 139 -24.96 0.25 11.03
C LYS A 139 -25.53 -0.29 9.71
N PRO A 140 -26.60 0.31 9.16
CA PRO A 140 -27.13 -0.11 7.87
C PRO A 140 -26.13 0.17 6.75
N LYS A 141 -26.14 -0.64 5.68
CA LYS A 141 -25.17 -0.56 4.58
C LYS A 141 -25.05 0.83 3.95
N LYS A 142 -26.18 1.53 3.81
CA LYS A 142 -26.25 2.93 3.31
C LYS A 142 -25.48 3.95 4.15
N CYS A 143 -25.19 3.62 5.42
CA CYS A 143 -24.44 4.46 6.36
C CYS A 143 -22.97 4.10 6.47
N ILE A 144 -22.54 2.96 5.93
CA ILE A 144 -21.11 2.61 5.82
C ILE A 144 -20.46 3.51 4.78
N GLN A 145 -21.14 3.68 3.64
CA GLN A 145 -20.70 4.54 2.55
C GLN A 145 -21.89 5.37 2.03
N PRO A 146 -22.19 6.50 2.67
CA PRO A 146 -23.29 7.37 2.25
C PRO A 146 -23.00 7.99 0.89
N THR A 147 -23.94 7.84 -0.04
CA THR A 147 -23.85 8.34 -1.42
C THR A 147 -24.15 9.83 -1.55
N SER A 148 -24.93 10.40 -0.62
CA SER A 148 -25.29 11.81 -0.60
C SER A 148 -25.20 12.40 0.80
N MET A 149 -25.18 13.74 0.87
CA MET A 149 -25.20 14.47 2.15
C MET A 149 -26.49 14.24 2.93
N GLN A 150 -27.63 14.05 2.26
CA GLN A 150 -28.89 13.72 2.93
C GLN A 150 -28.82 12.35 3.60
N VAL A 151 -28.24 11.35 2.92
CA VAL A 151 -28.04 10.01 3.50
C VAL A 151 -27.08 10.10 4.69
N PHE A 152 -26.01 10.88 4.58
CA PHE A 152 -25.09 11.11 5.69
C PHE A 152 -25.77 11.74 6.91
N ALA A 153 -26.57 12.79 6.72
CA ALA A 153 -27.32 13.44 7.79
C ALA A 153 -28.31 12.46 8.46
N TYR A 154 -29.07 11.72 7.65
CA TYR A 154 -29.94 10.64 8.15
C TYR A 154 -29.17 9.64 9.01
N CYS A 155 -27.98 9.21 8.58
CA CYS A 155 -27.20 8.20 9.29
C CYS A 155 -26.71 8.68 10.66
N ILE A 156 -26.44 9.98 10.80
CA ILE A 156 -26.08 10.59 12.08
C ILE A 156 -27.29 10.59 13.02
N GLU A 157 -28.42 11.10 12.55
CA GLU A 157 -29.63 11.19 13.37
C GLU A 157 -30.15 9.81 13.77
N HIS A 158 -30.18 8.87 12.83
CA HIS A 158 -30.51 7.47 13.12
C HIS A 158 -29.59 6.85 14.18
N ALA A 159 -28.27 7.11 14.11
CA ALA A 159 -27.35 6.60 15.13
C ALA A 159 -27.63 7.21 16.51
N ARG A 160 -28.00 8.49 16.57
CA ARG A 160 -28.36 9.19 17.81
C ARG A 160 -29.65 8.66 18.43
N GLU A 161 -30.68 8.46 17.62
CA GLU A 161 -31.96 7.89 18.06
C GLU A 161 -31.77 6.49 18.65
N GLN A 162 -31.05 5.61 17.94
CA GLN A 162 -30.76 4.26 18.40
C GLN A 162 -29.93 4.26 19.69
N GLN A 163 -28.98 5.19 19.80
CA GLN A 163 -28.19 5.36 21.02
C GLN A 163 -29.06 5.78 22.21
N ALA A 164 -30.03 6.67 22.01
CA ALA A 164 -30.96 7.10 23.06
C ALA A 164 -31.86 5.96 23.50
N ILE A 165 -32.46 5.23 22.56
CA ILE A 165 -33.32 4.07 22.83
C ILE A 165 -32.54 2.99 23.60
N PHE A 166 -31.36 2.63 23.11
CA PHE A 166 -30.50 1.66 23.78
C PHE A 166 -30.10 2.12 25.18
N SER A 167 -29.81 3.41 25.36
CA SER A 167 -29.42 3.92 26.69
C SER A 167 -30.53 3.73 27.72
N GLN A 168 -31.78 4.03 27.34
CA GLN A 168 -32.95 3.84 28.19
C GLN A 168 -33.18 2.36 28.48
N GLN A 169 -33.18 1.51 27.45
CA GLN A 169 -33.38 0.07 27.60
C GLN A 169 -32.30 -0.58 28.46
N TYR A 170 -31.04 -0.14 28.34
CA TYR A 170 -29.95 -0.68 29.14
C TYR A 170 -30.09 -0.29 30.62
N ASP A 171 -30.50 0.96 30.89
CA ASP A 171 -30.66 1.48 32.25
C ASP A 171 -31.93 0.95 32.96
N GLU A 172 -32.93 0.47 32.21
CA GLU A 172 -34.11 -0.20 32.79
C GLU A 172 -33.85 -1.69 33.11
N ASN A 173 -32.92 -2.34 32.40
CA ASN A 173 -32.66 -3.78 32.53
C ASN A 173 -31.47 -4.12 33.45
N HIS A 174 -30.76 -3.12 34.00
CA HIS A 174 -29.60 -3.28 34.88
C HIS A 174 -29.65 -2.27 36.04
#